data_AF-A0A497NPF7-F1
#
_entry.id   AF-A0A497NPF7-F1
#
_cell.length_a   1.000
_cell.length_b   1.000
_cell.length_c   1.000
_cell.angle_alpha   90.00
_cell.angle_beta   90.00
_cell.angle_gamma   90.00
#
_symmetry.space_group_name_H-M   'P 1'
#
loop_
_entity.id
_entity.type
_entity.pdbx_description
1 polymer ?
#
loop_
_entity_poly.entity_id
_entity_poly.type
_entity_poly.pdbx_seq_one_letter_code
_entity_poly.pdbx_strand_id
1 'polypeptide(L)'
;MNNMRKNLILLLIFLSSTLFLNVTINMADIISLAISNTTIEVDPSTSTAEIGETFSIDIKITDVIDLYGWEFKLKWNKTILDPLNVIEGTFLKNNGDTYFINKINKTLGYMLVDCTLLGNIPGVSGTGILATVEFSVNGHGECSLDLYDTKLVSSLEEAIVHMTNDGSFITLTPSFHDISVTNVKLSKNVVAVGGILRINITDENLGGYNETYDLTIQANKNITVGGDEILIKTQTVESLSAQSSSILTISWNTTGVPRGNYTICGQANTVTDETNTTNNFCIGGTISVTLLLGDINADDAVNIIDIFIIAKAFVTTPGHPRWNPNADLNDDL
;
A
#
# COMPACT_ATOMS: atom_id res chain seq x y z
N MET A 1 16.00 51.37 -85.85
CA MET A 1 15.56 50.26 -84.97
C MET A 1 16.46 50.10 -83.73
N ASN A 2 16.88 51.23 -83.13
CA ASN A 2 18.02 51.30 -82.19
C ASN A 2 17.61 51.61 -80.73
N ASN A 3 16.31 51.63 -80.42
CA ASN A 3 15.77 51.89 -79.08
C ASN A 3 15.12 50.68 -78.40
N MET A 4 14.92 49.55 -79.09
CA MET A 4 14.36 48.33 -78.47
C MET A 4 15.41 47.35 -77.94
N ARG A 5 16.69 47.49 -78.28
CA ARG A 5 17.79 46.68 -77.69
C ARG A 5 18.38 47.27 -76.41
N LYS A 6 18.14 48.55 -76.11
CA LYS A 6 18.59 49.18 -74.85
C LYS A 6 17.63 48.94 -73.68
N ASN A 7 16.35 48.71 -73.93
CA ASN A 7 15.36 48.47 -72.87
C ASN A 7 15.23 47.00 -72.43
N LEU A 8 15.75 46.04 -73.21
CA LEU A 8 15.77 44.62 -72.81
C LEU A 8 16.99 44.26 -71.93
N ILE A 9 18.08 45.04 -71.99
CA ILE A 9 19.24 44.91 -71.09
C ILE A 9 18.98 45.61 -69.75
N LEU A 10 18.09 46.61 -69.69
CA LEU A 10 17.68 47.24 -68.44
C LEU A 10 16.64 46.43 -67.65
N LEU A 11 15.88 45.53 -68.30
CA LEU A 11 14.88 44.69 -67.64
C LEU A 11 15.47 43.38 -67.07
N LEU A 12 16.70 43.02 -67.42
CA LEU A 12 17.43 41.88 -66.84
C LEU A 12 18.36 42.27 -65.67
N ILE A 13 18.46 43.56 -65.33
CA ILE A 13 19.26 44.06 -64.20
C ILE A 13 18.39 44.33 -62.95
N PHE A 14 17.05 44.33 -63.09
CA PHE A 14 16.14 44.52 -61.96
C PHE A 14 15.54 43.23 -61.36
N LEU A 15 16.04 42.05 -61.76
CA LEU A 15 15.61 40.76 -61.21
C LEU A 15 16.73 39.96 -60.51
N SER A 16 17.81 40.61 -60.07
CA SER A 16 18.90 39.92 -59.34
C SER A 16 19.41 40.64 -58.09
N SER A 17 18.66 41.59 -57.51
CA SER A 17 19.07 42.23 -56.26
C SER A 17 17.93 42.36 -55.26
N THR A 18 17.28 41.26 -54.93
CA THR A 18 16.72 41.13 -53.57
C THR A 18 17.89 40.77 -52.67
N LEU A 19 18.28 41.77 -51.89
CA LEU A 19 19.24 41.73 -50.81
C LEU A 19 18.97 40.48 -49.94
N PHE A 20 19.79 39.45 -50.08
CA PHE A 20 19.93 38.46 -49.02
C PHE A 20 20.47 39.23 -47.82
N LEU A 21 19.61 39.52 -46.85
CA LEU A 21 20.07 39.82 -45.52
C LEU A 21 20.75 38.53 -45.06
N ASN A 22 22.07 38.44 -45.24
CA ASN A 22 22.89 37.44 -44.60
C ASN A 22 22.80 37.76 -43.10
N VAL A 23 21.75 37.24 -42.45
CA VAL A 23 21.82 36.97 -41.03
C VAL A 23 22.87 35.88 -40.93
N THR A 24 24.13 36.28 -40.78
CA THR A 24 25.15 35.39 -40.24
C THR A 24 24.69 35.08 -38.82
N ILE A 25 23.90 34.02 -38.69
CA ILE A 25 23.71 33.39 -37.39
C ILE A 25 25.09 32.84 -37.07
N ASN A 26 25.76 33.43 -36.09
CA ASN A 26 27.06 32.98 -35.66
C ASN A 26 26.90 31.50 -35.26
N MET A 27 27.79 30.62 -35.67
CA MET A 27 27.71 29.21 -35.24
C MET A 27 27.83 29.12 -33.69
N ALA A 28 28.40 30.15 -33.05
CA ALA A 28 28.37 30.35 -31.60
C ALA A 28 26.97 30.69 -31.05
N ASP A 29 26.12 31.40 -31.81
CA ASP A 29 24.74 31.73 -31.41
C ASP A 29 23.77 30.54 -31.63
N ILE A 30 24.09 29.62 -32.56
CA ILE A 30 23.36 28.33 -32.72
C ILE A 30 23.85 27.27 -31.72
N ILE A 31 25.06 27.41 -31.16
CA ILE A 31 25.67 26.48 -30.20
C ILE A 31 25.75 27.14 -28.81
N SER A 32 24.73 27.91 -28.45
CA SER A 32 24.41 28.23 -27.06
C SER A 32 23.05 27.66 -26.69
N LEU A 33 22.87 26.35 -26.88
CA LEU A 33 22.17 25.63 -25.82
C LEU A 33 23.13 25.67 -24.63
N ALA A 34 23.03 26.73 -23.82
CA ALA A 34 23.56 26.64 -22.47
C ALA A 34 22.86 25.43 -21.86
N ILE A 35 23.62 24.35 -21.66
CA ILE A 35 23.12 23.22 -20.90
C ILE A 35 22.87 23.82 -19.52
N SER A 36 21.60 24.05 -19.20
CA SER A 36 21.25 24.50 -17.87
C SER A 36 21.62 23.39 -16.92
N ASN A 37 22.53 23.68 -15.99
CA ASN A 37 22.86 22.75 -14.91
C ASN A 37 21.77 22.76 -13.83
N THR A 38 20.74 23.59 -13.99
CA THR A 38 19.64 23.66 -13.03
C THR A 38 18.86 22.36 -13.01
N THR A 39 18.78 21.74 -11.84
CA THR A 39 17.99 20.51 -11.62
C THR A 39 16.98 20.71 -10.49
N ILE A 40 15.78 20.19 -10.67
CA ILE A 40 14.84 19.91 -9.58
C ILE A 40 14.87 18.41 -9.32
N GLU A 41 15.03 17.98 -8.08
CA GLU A 41 15.12 16.56 -7.75
C GLU A 41 14.46 16.21 -6.42
N VAL A 42 14.03 14.95 -6.30
CA VAL A 42 13.63 14.36 -5.02
C VAL A 42 14.88 13.89 -4.26
N ASP A 43 15.03 14.32 -3.01
CA ASP A 43 16.14 13.97 -2.11
C ASP A 43 15.60 13.44 -0.76
N PRO A 44 15.99 12.26 -0.28
CA PRO A 44 16.84 11.29 -0.97
C PRO A 44 16.12 10.70 -2.20
N SER A 45 16.91 10.35 -3.21
CA SER A 45 16.39 9.75 -4.46
C SER A 45 15.70 8.40 -4.25
N THR A 46 16.02 7.70 -3.16
CA THR A 46 15.28 6.55 -2.67
C THR A 46 15.07 6.65 -1.16
N SER A 47 13.82 6.58 -0.73
CA SER A 47 13.41 6.51 0.68
C SER A 47 12.91 5.12 1.03
N THR A 48 13.03 4.73 2.30
CA THR A 48 12.53 3.44 2.80
C THR A 48 11.93 3.61 4.20
N ALA A 49 10.82 2.94 4.47
CA ALA A 49 10.19 2.89 5.80
C ALA A 49 9.24 1.68 5.91
N GLU A 50 8.88 1.28 7.13
CA GLU A 50 7.91 0.22 7.39
C GLU A 50 6.46 0.73 7.29
N ILE A 51 5.48 -0.18 7.17
CA ILE A 51 4.06 0.21 7.19
C ILE A 51 3.70 0.81 8.56
N GLY A 52 2.96 1.91 8.53
CA GLY A 52 2.58 2.67 9.73
C GLY A 52 3.59 3.72 10.15
N GLU A 53 4.80 3.72 9.57
CA GLU A 53 5.79 4.78 9.78
C GLU A 53 5.58 5.97 8.84
N THR A 54 6.34 7.03 9.09
CA THR A 54 6.42 8.21 8.22
C THR A 54 7.84 8.40 7.71
N PHE A 55 7.97 9.05 6.57
CA PHE A 55 9.25 9.55 6.05
C PHE A 55 9.04 10.90 5.38
N SER A 56 10.13 11.62 5.15
CA SER A 56 10.12 12.90 4.43
C SER A 56 11.06 12.87 3.24
N ILE A 57 10.66 13.55 2.18
CA ILE A 57 11.52 13.90 1.05
C ILE A 57 11.61 15.41 0.93
N ASP A 58 12.76 15.88 0.48
CA ASP A 58 12.98 17.25 0.04
C ASP A 58 12.87 17.32 -1.48
N ILE A 59 12.22 18.36 -1.98
CA ILE A 59 12.31 18.78 -3.38
C ILE A 59 13.41 19.82 -3.46
N LYS A 60 14.54 19.41 -4.01
CA LYS A 60 15.77 20.18 -4.05
C LYS A 60 15.95 20.86 -5.40
N ILE A 61 16.45 22.08 -5.38
CA ILE A 61 16.93 22.80 -6.56
C ILE A 61 18.45 22.86 -6.51
N THR A 62 19.14 22.63 -7.62
CA THR A 62 20.60 22.76 -7.73
C THR A 62 20.96 23.71 -8.86
N ASP A 63 22.02 24.50 -8.68
CA ASP A 63 22.62 25.38 -9.70
C ASP A 63 21.61 26.25 -10.47
N VAL A 64 20.60 26.78 -9.76
CA VAL A 64 19.67 27.75 -10.37
C VAL A 64 20.27 29.15 -10.37
N ILE A 65 19.95 29.93 -11.38
CA ILE A 65 20.33 31.34 -11.48
C ILE A 65 19.04 32.17 -11.48
N ASP A 66 18.99 33.16 -10.60
CA ASP A 66 17.92 34.16 -10.49
C ASP A 66 16.52 33.59 -10.29
N LEU A 67 16.35 32.50 -9.53
CA LEU A 67 15.03 31.92 -9.28
C LEU A 67 14.14 32.89 -8.49
N TYR A 68 12.96 33.18 -9.00
CA TYR A 68 11.99 34.05 -8.35
C TYR A 68 10.69 33.32 -8.00
N GLY A 69 10.27 32.38 -8.84
CA GLY A 69 9.11 31.53 -8.57
C GLY A 69 9.28 30.14 -9.15
N TRP A 70 8.59 29.17 -8.55
CA TRP A 70 8.63 27.78 -8.95
C TRP A 70 7.28 27.09 -8.73
N GLU A 71 7.02 26.08 -9.54
CA GLU A 71 5.86 25.18 -9.43
C GLU A 71 6.33 23.76 -9.77
N PHE A 72 5.85 22.77 -9.03
CA PHE A 72 5.95 21.37 -9.43
C PHE A 72 4.65 20.64 -9.13
N LYS A 73 4.41 19.55 -9.87
CA LYS A 73 3.49 18.51 -9.43
C LYS A 73 4.28 17.27 -9.05
N LEU A 74 3.80 16.59 -8.02
CA LEU A 74 4.35 15.32 -7.55
C LEU A 74 3.24 14.28 -7.56
N LYS A 75 3.49 13.12 -8.18
CA LYS A 75 2.56 11.98 -8.26
C LYS A 75 3.11 10.80 -7.46
N TRP A 76 2.22 10.06 -6.80
CA TRP A 76 2.54 8.86 -6.03
C TRP A 76 1.43 7.80 -6.14
N ASN A 77 1.73 6.57 -5.71
CA ASN A 77 0.73 5.53 -5.55
C ASN A 77 -0.02 5.67 -4.21
N LYS A 78 -1.26 6.15 -4.26
CA LYS A 78 -2.13 6.36 -3.08
C LYS A 78 -2.48 5.10 -2.28
N THR A 79 -2.25 3.90 -2.81
CA THR A 79 -2.44 2.66 -2.03
C THR A 79 -1.23 2.34 -1.17
N ILE A 80 -0.07 2.95 -1.45
CA ILE A 80 1.18 2.75 -0.72
C ILE A 80 1.46 3.94 0.19
N LEU A 81 1.29 5.17 -0.30
CA LEU A 81 1.64 6.39 0.42
C LEU A 81 0.45 7.34 0.56
N ASP A 82 0.37 8.05 1.69
CA ASP A 82 -0.54 9.19 1.88
C ASP A 82 0.25 10.40 2.38
N PRO A 83 0.19 11.57 1.71
CA PRO A 83 0.88 12.76 2.18
C PRO A 83 0.22 13.30 3.45
N LEU A 84 1.05 13.63 4.43
CA LEU A 84 0.67 14.24 5.70
C LEU A 84 0.83 15.74 5.66
N ASN A 85 1.97 16.22 5.16
CA ASN A 85 2.31 17.63 5.18
C ASN A 85 3.18 18.02 3.98
N VAL A 86 3.11 19.30 3.60
CA VAL A 86 3.99 19.92 2.61
C VAL A 86 4.45 21.24 3.21
N ILE A 87 5.74 21.31 3.51
CA ILE A 87 6.38 22.42 4.21
C ILE A 87 7.19 23.22 3.19
N GLU A 88 7.04 24.54 3.22
CA GLU A 88 7.86 25.45 2.42
C GLU A 88 9.35 25.30 2.79
N GLY A 89 10.19 25.12 1.78
CA GLY A 89 11.64 25.06 1.92
C GLY A 89 12.27 26.44 2.13
N THR A 90 13.53 26.44 2.54
CA THR A 90 14.22 27.67 2.95
C THR A 90 14.80 28.48 1.80
N PHE A 91 14.84 27.94 0.57
CA PHE A 91 15.61 28.51 -0.53
C PHE A 91 15.19 29.94 -0.89
N LEU A 92 13.89 30.22 -1.06
CA LEU A 92 13.40 31.59 -1.30
C LEU A 92 13.15 32.36 -0.01
N LYS A 93 12.60 31.68 1.01
CA LYS A 93 12.17 32.29 2.27
C LYS A 93 13.29 32.97 3.06
N ASN A 94 14.54 32.54 2.87
CA ASN A 94 15.69 33.18 3.51
C ASN A 94 16.09 34.52 2.85
N ASN A 95 15.54 34.84 1.67
CA ASN A 95 15.94 35.98 0.86
C ASN A 95 14.82 37.02 0.67
N GLY A 96 13.60 36.74 1.11
CA GLY A 96 12.48 37.66 1.08
C GLY A 96 11.19 37.03 1.57
N ASP A 97 10.14 37.85 1.68
CA ASP A 97 8.79 37.34 1.91
C ASP A 97 8.34 36.52 0.69
N THR A 98 7.65 35.42 0.96
CA THR A 98 7.18 34.47 -0.05
C THR A 98 5.67 34.29 -0.01
N TYR A 99 5.13 33.84 -1.13
CA TYR A 99 3.77 33.31 -1.20
C TYR A 99 3.84 31.85 -1.64
N PHE A 100 3.56 30.94 -0.70
CA PHE A 100 3.64 29.50 -0.87
C PHE A 100 2.25 28.87 -0.82
N ILE A 101 1.93 28.03 -1.81
CA ILE A 101 0.68 27.27 -1.87
C ILE A 101 1.00 25.80 -2.13
N ASN A 102 0.27 24.92 -1.46
CA ASN A 102 0.16 23.52 -1.86
C ASN A 102 -1.30 23.10 -1.99
N LYS A 103 -1.58 22.24 -2.96
CA LYS A 103 -2.89 21.63 -3.21
C LYS A 103 -2.72 20.14 -3.43
N ILE A 104 -3.29 19.35 -2.53
CA ILE A 104 -3.16 17.89 -2.52
C ILE A 104 -4.46 17.25 -3.01
N ASN A 105 -4.37 16.35 -3.98
CA ASN A 105 -5.47 15.49 -4.42
C ASN A 105 -5.18 14.03 -4.05
N LYS A 106 -5.52 13.65 -2.81
CA LYS A 106 -5.34 12.28 -2.28
C LYS A 106 -6.11 11.23 -3.09
N THR A 107 -7.24 11.59 -3.66
CA THR A 107 -8.06 10.67 -4.47
C THR A 107 -7.39 10.31 -5.79
N LEU A 108 -6.67 11.23 -6.42
CA LEU A 108 -5.95 10.99 -7.68
C LEU A 108 -4.46 10.67 -7.49
N GLY A 109 -3.92 10.85 -6.28
CA GLY A 109 -2.52 10.54 -5.96
C GLY A 109 -1.54 11.56 -6.54
N TYR A 110 -1.86 12.85 -6.48
CA TYR A 110 -0.91 13.90 -6.85
C TYR A 110 -1.11 15.17 -6.01
N MET A 111 -0.09 16.03 -6.02
CA MET A 111 -0.14 17.37 -5.46
C MET A 111 0.45 18.38 -6.45
N LEU A 112 0.04 19.64 -6.31
CA LEU A 112 0.67 20.80 -6.94
C LEU A 112 1.21 21.68 -5.81
N VAL A 113 2.46 22.09 -5.91
CA VAL A 113 3.12 22.95 -4.95
C VAL A 113 3.80 24.08 -5.71
N ASP A 114 3.56 25.32 -5.28
CA ASP A 114 4.12 26.50 -5.89
C ASP A 114 4.56 27.52 -4.85
N CYS A 115 5.56 28.32 -5.20
CA CYS A 115 6.03 29.42 -4.39
C CYS A 115 6.59 30.54 -5.27
N THR A 116 6.46 31.78 -4.82
CA THR A 116 7.12 32.94 -5.41
C THR A 116 7.62 33.89 -4.34
N LEU A 117 8.71 34.60 -4.62
CA LEU A 117 9.10 35.79 -3.88
C LEU A 117 8.08 36.91 -4.08
N LEU A 118 8.02 37.83 -3.11
CA LEU A 118 7.17 39.01 -3.14
C LEU A 118 7.99 40.31 -3.21
N GLY A 119 7.50 41.27 -4.00
CA GLY A 119 8.08 42.60 -4.12
C GLY A 119 9.17 42.71 -5.20
N ASN A 120 9.62 43.93 -5.47
CA ASN A 120 10.62 44.20 -6.51
C ASN A 120 12.04 43.95 -5.99
N ILE A 121 12.40 42.67 -5.84
CA ILE A 121 13.71 42.21 -5.38
C ILE A 121 14.34 41.26 -6.42
N PRO A 122 15.67 41.10 -6.44
CA PRO A 122 16.33 40.11 -7.31
C PRO A 122 15.91 38.68 -6.96
N GLY A 123 16.02 37.76 -7.93
CA GLY A 123 15.86 36.33 -7.69
C GLY A 123 17.06 35.74 -6.95
N VAL A 124 16.91 34.48 -6.52
CA VAL A 124 17.91 33.75 -5.73
C VAL A 124 18.64 32.75 -6.61
N SER A 125 19.97 32.74 -6.52
CA SER A 125 20.81 31.78 -7.24
C SER A 125 21.46 30.80 -6.26
N GLY A 126 21.67 29.56 -6.70
CA GLY A 126 22.38 28.53 -5.96
C GLY A 126 21.61 27.23 -5.86
N THR A 127 21.78 26.55 -4.72
CA THR A 127 21.24 25.22 -4.44
C THR A 127 20.55 25.25 -3.09
N GLY A 128 19.43 24.55 -2.96
CA GLY A 128 18.70 24.47 -1.69
C GLY A 128 17.39 23.69 -1.79
N ILE A 129 16.57 23.79 -0.75
CA ILE A 129 15.31 23.05 -0.64
C ILE A 129 14.15 23.99 -1.01
N LEU A 130 13.33 23.57 -1.98
CA LEU A 130 12.11 24.23 -2.39
C LEU A 130 10.94 23.89 -1.46
N ALA A 131 10.77 22.60 -1.14
CA ALA A 131 9.74 22.11 -0.23
C ALA A 131 10.15 20.78 0.40
N THR A 132 9.59 20.47 1.56
CA THR A 132 9.68 19.14 2.19
C THR A 132 8.29 18.52 2.22
N VAL A 133 8.16 17.29 1.73
CA VAL A 133 6.91 16.52 1.74
C VAL A 133 7.03 15.36 2.71
N GLU A 134 6.12 15.28 3.67
CA GLU A 134 6.01 14.17 4.62
C GLU A 134 4.93 13.19 4.17
N PHE A 135 5.25 11.89 4.15
CA PHE A 135 4.34 10.80 3.80
C PHE A 135 4.19 9.81 4.95
N SER A 136 2.98 9.23 5.10
CA SER A 136 2.75 8.00 5.85
C SER A 136 2.70 6.79 4.91
N VAL A 137 3.24 5.66 5.38
CA VAL A 137 3.27 4.40 4.62
C VAL A 137 2.07 3.52 4.99
N ASN A 138 1.22 3.23 4.00
CA ASN A 138 -0.05 2.54 4.18
C ASN A 138 -0.12 1.16 3.50
N GLY A 139 0.85 0.83 2.66
CA GLY A 139 0.83 -0.42 1.89
C GLY A 139 2.23 -0.87 1.49
N HIS A 140 2.34 -2.12 1.07
CA HIS A 140 3.60 -2.72 0.65
C HIS A 140 3.96 -2.37 -0.80
N GLY A 141 5.26 -2.45 -1.10
CA GLY A 141 5.80 -2.40 -2.45
C GLY A 141 6.66 -1.17 -2.71
N GLU A 142 6.90 -0.94 -4.00
CA GLU A 142 7.65 0.19 -4.52
C GLU A 142 6.70 1.28 -5.04
N CYS A 143 7.05 2.53 -4.81
CA CYS A 143 6.29 3.69 -5.24
C CYS A 143 7.23 4.69 -5.92
N SER A 144 6.97 5.02 -7.18
CA SER A 144 7.62 6.16 -7.84
C SER A 144 7.10 7.48 -7.27
N LEU A 145 8.01 8.42 -7.04
CA LEU A 145 7.76 9.80 -6.63
C LEU A 145 8.08 10.68 -7.84
N ASP A 146 7.09 10.80 -8.73
CA ASP A 146 7.21 11.34 -10.09
C ASP A 146 6.97 12.85 -10.09
N LEU A 147 8.01 13.62 -10.42
CA LEU A 147 7.97 15.06 -10.58
C LEU A 147 7.63 15.41 -12.03
N TYR A 148 6.54 16.13 -12.23
CA TYR A 148 6.06 16.49 -13.56
C TYR A 148 5.44 17.89 -13.59
N ASP A 149 5.22 18.41 -14.80
CA ASP A 149 4.78 19.79 -15.03
C ASP A 149 5.57 20.83 -14.22
N THR A 150 6.89 20.64 -14.10
CA THR A 150 7.79 21.51 -13.34
C THR A 150 8.04 22.83 -14.08
N LYS A 151 8.03 23.94 -13.34
CA LYS A 151 8.25 25.29 -13.87
C LYS A 151 9.12 26.09 -12.92
N LEU A 152 10.06 26.83 -13.48
CA LEU A 152 10.91 27.78 -12.79
C LEU A 152 10.85 29.10 -13.57
N VAL A 153 10.74 30.22 -12.86
CA VAL A 153 10.73 31.56 -13.47
C VAL A 153 11.74 32.46 -12.78
N SER A 154 12.39 33.32 -13.57
CA SER A 154 13.35 34.29 -13.10
C SER A 154 12.68 35.55 -12.54
N SER A 155 13.47 36.47 -11.98
CA SER A 155 12.96 37.78 -11.50
C SER A 155 12.42 38.67 -12.63
N LEU A 156 12.74 38.32 -13.88
CA LEU A 156 12.22 38.96 -15.09
C LEU A 156 10.99 38.22 -15.67
N GLU A 157 10.43 37.27 -14.93
CA GLU A 157 9.31 36.41 -15.35
C GLU A 157 9.65 35.50 -16.55
N GLU A 158 10.94 35.30 -16.82
CA GLU A 158 11.41 34.43 -17.90
C GLU A 158 11.52 32.98 -17.40
N ALA A 159 11.10 32.02 -18.22
CA ALA A 159 11.21 30.61 -17.86
C ALA A 159 12.68 30.16 -17.75
N ILE A 160 13.03 29.47 -16.67
CA ILE A 160 14.34 28.87 -16.46
C ILE A 160 14.29 27.42 -16.92
N VAL A 161 15.08 27.10 -17.95
CA VAL A 161 15.26 25.72 -18.42
C VAL A 161 15.93 24.91 -17.31
N HIS A 162 15.42 23.71 -17.05
CA HIS A 162 15.93 22.82 -16.01
C HIS A 162 15.71 21.36 -16.41
N MET A 163 16.38 20.47 -15.69
CA MET A 163 16.10 19.03 -15.69
C MET A 163 15.36 18.64 -14.42
N THR A 164 14.67 17.50 -14.47
CA THR A 164 13.88 16.97 -13.35
C THR A 164 14.30 15.54 -13.08
N ASN A 165 14.58 15.21 -11.82
CA ASN A 165 14.93 13.86 -11.37
C ASN A 165 13.89 13.37 -10.35
N ASP A 166 13.23 12.27 -10.69
CA ASP A 166 12.25 11.63 -9.81
C ASP A 166 12.92 10.93 -8.63
N GLY A 167 12.09 10.59 -7.63
CA GLY A 167 12.47 9.73 -6.53
C GLY A 167 11.73 8.40 -6.55
N SER A 168 12.09 7.54 -5.61
CA SER A 168 11.37 6.32 -5.31
C SER A 168 11.23 6.10 -3.81
N PHE A 169 10.22 5.32 -3.45
CA PHE A 169 10.02 4.81 -2.11
C PHE A 169 9.91 3.28 -2.17
N ILE A 170 10.51 2.59 -1.21
CA ILE A 170 10.41 1.14 -1.06
C ILE A 170 9.97 0.83 0.36
N THR A 171 8.88 0.10 0.51
CA THR A 171 8.42 -0.36 1.82
C THR A 171 9.39 -1.41 2.35
N LEU A 172 9.90 -1.24 3.57
CA LEU A 172 10.71 -2.26 4.22
C LEU A 172 9.84 -3.46 4.61
N THR A 173 10.34 -4.65 4.34
CA THR A 173 9.73 -5.92 4.78
C THR A 173 10.64 -6.60 5.79
N PRO A 174 10.10 -7.22 6.85
CA PRO A 174 10.93 -7.86 7.86
C PRO A 174 11.82 -8.97 7.28
N SER A 175 13.11 -9.01 7.62
CA SER A 175 14.04 -10.03 7.08
C SER A 175 14.06 -11.32 7.91
N PHE A 176 12.92 -11.72 8.48
CA PHE A 176 12.78 -12.93 9.29
C PHE A 176 11.55 -13.74 8.86
N HIS A 177 11.52 -15.00 9.28
CA HIS A 177 10.40 -15.92 9.11
C HIS A 177 9.59 -15.97 10.43
N ASP A 178 8.26 -15.89 10.34
CA ASP A 178 7.35 -15.98 11.49
C ASP A 178 5.94 -16.36 11.00
N ILE A 179 5.50 -17.57 11.30
CA ILE A 179 4.15 -18.08 11.04
C ILE A 179 3.41 -18.21 12.36
N SER A 180 2.22 -17.63 12.44
CA SER A 180 1.40 -17.71 13.63
C SER A 180 0.01 -18.25 13.32
N VAL A 181 -0.58 -18.91 14.32
CA VAL A 181 -1.99 -19.25 14.32
C VAL A 181 -2.65 -18.34 15.35
N THR A 182 -3.47 -17.40 14.91
CA THR A 182 -3.99 -16.34 15.79
C THR A 182 -5.40 -16.62 16.30
N ASN A 183 -6.17 -17.46 15.59
CA ASN A 183 -7.54 -17.76 15.99
C ASN A 183 -7.99 -19.15 15.51
N VAL A 184 -8.79 -19.82 16.34
CA VAL A 184 -9.49 -21.07 16.00
C VAL A 184 -10.94 -20.93 16.45
N LYS A 185 -11.83 -20.64 15.50
CA LYS A 185 -13.23 -20.34 15.73
C LYS A 185 -14.13 -21.49 15.28
N LEU A 186 -15.03 -21.90 16.17
CA LEU A 186 -16.01 -22.94 15.90
C LEU A 186 -17.32 -22.32 15.39
N SER A 187 -18.01 -23.02 14.49
CA SER A 187 -19.36 -22.65 14.04
C SER A 187 -20.40 -22.79 15.17
N LYS A 188 -20.22 -23.78 16.03
CA LYS A 188 -21.08 -24.11 17.18
C LYS A 188 -20.25 -24.72 18.31
N ASN A 189 -20.81 -24.76 19.52
CA ASN A 189 -20.15 -25.33 20.70
C ASN A 189 -20.81 -26.63 21.21
N VAL A 190 -21.84 -27.13 20.51
CA VAL A 190 -22.42 -28.45 20.72
C VAL A 190 -22.59 -29.15 19.37
N VAL A 191 -22.22 -30.44 19.29
CA VAL A 191 -22.41 -31.27 18.08
C VAL A 191 -22.70 -32.70 18.49
N ALA A 192 -23.70 -33.32 17.88
CA ALA A 192 -23.95 -34.75 18.10
C ALA A 192 -22.91 -35.61 17.36
N VAL A 193 -22.60 -36.80 17.88
CA VAL A 193 -21.77 -37.80 17.18
C VAL A 193 -22.33 -38.06 15.78
N GLY A 194 -21.46 -38.00 14.78
CA GLY A 194 -21.83 -38.14 13.36
C GLY A 194 -22.24 -36.84 12.68
N GLY A 195 -22.35 -35.74 13.44
CA GLY A 195 -22.52 -34.39 12.89
C GLY A 195 -21.26 -33.86 12.24
N ILE A 196 -21.40 -32.71 11.58
CA ILE A 196 -20.29 -31.97 10.99
C ILE A 196 -20.10 -30.68 11.78
N LEU A 197 -18.86 -30.41 12.21
CA LEU A 197 -18.46 -29.14 12.81
C LEU A 197 -17.59 -28.37 11.81
N ARG A 198 -18.00 -27.15 11.46
CA ARG A 198 -17.13 -26.23 10.70
C ARG A 198 -16.21 -25.47 11.65
N ILE A 199 -14.93 -25.43 11.32
CA ILE A 199 -13.85 -24.80 12.09
C ILE A 199 -13.13 -23.83 11.16
N ASN A 200 -13.03 -22.57 11.58
CA ASN A 200 -12.29 -21.53 10.87
C ASN A 200 -11.01 -21.25 11.65
N ILE A 201 -9.86 -21.44 11.02
CA ILE A 201 -8.55 -21.15 11.57
C ILE A 201 -8.03 -19.90 10.87
N THR A 202 -7.46 -18.97 11.63
CA THR A 202 -6.77 -17.80 11.11
C THR A 202 -5.29 -17.99 11.32
N ASP A 203 -4.58 -17.94 10.20
CA ASP A 203 -3.15 -18.09 10.07
C ASP A 203 -2.56 -16.75 9.60
N GLU A 204 -1.44 -16.33 10.15
CA GLU A 204 -0.78 -15.08 9.78
C GLU A 204 0.70 -15.31 9.54
N ASN A 205 1.23 -14.74 8.46
CA ASN A 205 2.66 -14.67 8.19
C ASN A 205 3.17 -13.28 8.60
N LEU A 206 3.84 -13.22 9.73
CA LEU A 206 4.42 -12.00 10.31
C LEU A 206 5.86 -11.77 9.84
N GLY A 207 6.41 -12.68 9.02
CA GLY A 207 7.71 -12.53 8.37
C GLY A 207 7.65 -11.76 7.05
N GLY A 208 8.82 -11.56 6.43
CA GLY A 208 8.93 -10.89 5.12
C GLY A 208 9.12 -11.83 3.92
N TYR A 209 9.01 -13.14 4.12
CA TYR A 209 9.09 -14.14 3.07
C TYR A 209 7.74 -14.83 2.88
N ASN A 210 7.42 -15.24 1.65
CA ASN A 210 6.25 -16.08 1.42
C ASN A 210 6.53 -17.49 1.92
N GLU A 211 5.58 -18.05 2.68
CA GLU A 211 5.80 -19.30 3.41
C GLU A 211 4.88 -20.42 2.97
N THR A 212 5.36 -21.65 3.09
CA THR A 212 4.58 -22.87 2.90
C THR A 212 4.79 -23.80 4.08
N TYR A 213 3.71 -24.20 4.72
CA TYR A 213 3.75 -24.99 5.95
C TYR A 213 2.52 -25.86 6.08
N ASP A 214 2.60 -26.88 6.94
CA ASP A 214 1.47 -27.71 7.30
C ASP A 214 0.80 -27.20 8.57
N LEU A 215 -0.51 -27.00 8.49
CA LEU A 215 -1.37 -26.66 9.61
C LEU A 215 -2.09 -27.92 10.10
N THR A 216 -1.88 -28.29 11.35
CA THR A 216 -2.49 -29.44 12.01
C THR A 216 -3.56 -28.99 12.99
N ILE A 217 -4.77 -29.53 12.84
CA ILE A 217 -5.93 -29.22 13.67
C ILE A 217 -6.28 -30.46 14.48
N GLN A 218 -6.43 -30.30 15.80
CA GLN A 218 -6.65 -31.40 16.72
C GLN A 218 -7.75 -31.06 17.74
N ALA A 219 -8.53 -32.05 18.13
CA ALA A 219 -9.43 -31.97 19.27
C ALA A 219 -8.74 -32.61 20.48
N ASN A 220 -8.48 -31.83 21.51
CA ASN A 220 -7.78 -32.27 22.72
C ASN A 220 -8.76 -32.35 23.89
N LYS A 221 -8.73 -33.44 24.67
CA LYS A 221 -9.65 -33.65 25.79
C LYS A 221 -9.17 -32.94 27.06
N ASN A 222 -7.87 -32.87 27.27
CA ASN A 222 -7.23 -32.07 28.31
C ASN A 222 -5.90 -31.50 27.81
N ILE A 223 -5.86 -30.19 27.57
CA ILE A 223 -4.72 -29.48 26.97
C ILE A 223 -3.38 -29.60 27.75
N THR A 224 -3.42 -30.16 28.95
CA THR A 224 -2.23 -30.42 29.78
C THR A 224 -1.73 -31.87 29.70
N VAL A 225 -2.45 -32.76 29.01
CA VAL A 225 -2.13 -34.19 28.88
C VAL A 225 -1.90 -34.52 27.41
N GLY A 226 -0.67 -34.86 27.06
CA GLY A 226 -0.36 -35.36 25.72
C GLY A 226 -0.85 -36.78 25.50
N GLY A 227 -1.23 -37.10 24.26
CA GLY A 227 -1.68 -38.42 23.81
C GLY A 227 -3.20 -38.63 23.88
N ASP A 228 -3.96 -37.62 24.31
CA ASP A 228 -5.43 -37.65 24.30
C ASP A 228 -6.06 -36.89 23.10
N GLU A 229 -5.21 -36.39 22.21
CA GLU A 229 -5.60 -35.64 21.03
C GLU A 229 -6.19 -36.53 19.95
N ILE A 230 -7.23 -36.01 19.30
CA ILE A 230 -7.81 -36.57 18.10
C ILE A 230 -7.38 -35.68 16.94
N LEU A 231 -6.59 -36.22 16.01
CA LEU A 231 -6.24 -35.54 14.78
C LEU A 231 -7.51 -35.32 13.94
N ILE A 232 -7.86 -34.07 13.68
CA ILE A 232 -8.99 -33.70 12.83
C ILE A 232 -8.53 -33.69 11.37
N LYS A 233 -7.49 -32.91 11.08
CA LYS A 233 -6.94 -32.73 9.74
C LYS A 233 -5.55 -32.10 9.81
N THR A 234 -4.69 -32.46 8.86
CA THR A 234 -3.52 -31.67 8.49
C THR A 234 -3.75 -31.11 7.09
N GLN A 235 -3.49 -29.83 6.90
CA GLN A 235 -3.66 -29.12 5.64
C GLN A 235 -2.40 -28.30 5.35
N THR A 236 -1.81 -28.49 4.17
CA THR A 236 -0.74 -27.63 3.68
C THR A 236 -1.33 -26.29 3.25
N VAL A 237 -0.76 -25.20 3.75
CA VAL A 237 -0.99 -23.82 3.33
C VAL A 237 0.13 -23.46 2.36
N GLU A 238 -0.21 -23.21 1.10
CA GLU A 238 0.77 -22.93 0.05
C GLU A 238 0.97 -21.42 -0.13
N SER A 239 2.23 -20.99 -0.07
CA SER A 239 2.67 -19.62 -0.40
C SER A 239 1.84 -18.51 0.27
N LEU A 240 1.62 -18.61 1.58
CA LEU A 240 1.03 -17.51 2.35
C LEU A 240 1.96 -16.29 2.24
N SER A 241 1.44 -15.20 1.67
CA SER A 241 2.25 -14.02 1.38
C SER A 241 2.83 -13.41 2.65
N ALA A 242 4.02 -12.84 2.56
CA ALA A 242 4.61 -12.06 3.65
C ALA A 242 3.63 -10.99 4.17
N GLN A 243 3.63 -10.74 5.48
CA GLN A 243 2.80 -9.72 6.13
C GLN A 243 1.29 -9.87 5.84
N SER A 244 0.81 -11.09 5.64
CA SER A 244 -0.59 -11.36 5.28
C SER A 244 -1.22 -12.45 6.14
N SER A 245 -2.55 -12.50 6.11
CA SER A 245 -3.34 -13.50 6.82
C SER A 245 -4.21 -14.32 5.87
N SER A 246 -4.52 -15.53 6.30
CA SER A 246 -5.39 -16.48 5.63
C SER A 246 -6.40 -17.03 6.62
N ILE A 247 -7.57 -17.42 6.11
CA ILE A 247 -8.59 -18.13 6.88
C ILE A 247 -8.86 -19.47 6.22
N LEU A 248 -8.44 -20.55 6.88
CA LEU A 248 -8.75 -21.90 6.46
C LEU A 248 -10.05 -22.39 7.12
N THR A 249 -10.99 -22.88 6.30
CA THR A 249 -12.23 -23.50 6.79
C THR A 249 -12.17 -25.03 6.62
N ILE A 250 -12.34 -25.77 7.71
CA ILE A 250 -12.35 -27.24 7.72
C ILE A 250 -13.69 -27.75 8.25
N SER A 251 -14.17 -28.85 7.67
CA SER A 251 -15.32 -29.60 8.17
C SER A 251 -14.86 -30.86 8.88
N TRP A 252 -15.12 -30.97 10.18
CA TRP A 252 -14.83 -32.14 10.99
C TRP A 252 -16.07 -33.02 11.12
N ASN A 253 -15.99 -34.26 10.60
CA ASN A 253 -17.02 -35.28 10.81
C ASN A 253 -16.77 -35.98 12.16
N THR A 254 -17.71 -35.86 13.09
CA THR A 254 -17.59 -36.43 14.45
C THR A 254 -18.05 -37.88 14.56
N THR A 255 -18.21 -38.59 13.44
CA THR A 255 -18.55 -40.02 13.45
C THR A 255 -17.48 -40.80 14.21
N GLY A 256 -17.89 -41.55 15.23
CA GLY A 256 -16.99 -42.38 16.04
C GLY A 256 -16.18 -41.61 17.09
N VAL A 257 -16.36 -40.29 17.20
CA VAL A 257 -15.74 -39.49 18.26
C VAL A 257 -16.47 -39.81 19.58
N PRO A 258 -15.77 -40.18 20.66
CA PRO A 258 -16.40 -40.39 21.95
C PRO A 258 -17.11 -39.13 22.46
N ARG A 259 -18.20 -39.30 23.20
CA ARG A 259 -18.83 -38.14 23.85
C ARG A 259 -17.89 -37.47 24.84
N GLY A 260 -18.01 -36.16 24.97
CA GLY A 260 -17.23 -35.38 25.92
C GLY A 260 -16.96 -33.97 25.42
N ASN A 261 -16.23 -33.23 26.24
CA ASN A 261 -15.77 -31.89 25.91
C ASN A 261 -14.36 -31.96 25.34
N TYR A 262 -14.16 -31.28 24.22
CA TYR A 262 -12.86 -31.17 23.56
C TYR A 262 -12.55 -29.70 23.33
N THR A 263 -11.28 -29.34 23.51
CA THR A 263 -10.74 -28.05 23.08
C THR A 263 -10.12 -28.23 21.71
N ILE A 264 -10.51 -27.39 20.74
CA ILE A 264 -9.93 -27.46 19.40
C ILE A 264 -8.68 -26.58 19.36
N CYS A 265 -7.56 -27.15 18.91
CA CYS A 265 -6.30 -26.44 18.77
C CYS A 265 -5.84 -26.46 17.31
N GLY A 266 -5.16 -25.40 16.90
CA GLY A 266 -4.48 -25.29 15.60
C GLY A 266 -2.97 -25.14 15.82
N GLN A 267 -2.18 -25.88 15.06
CA GLN A 267 -0.72 -25.81 15.11
C GLN A 267 -0.13 -25.75 13.71
N ALA A 268 0.58 -24.67 13.40
CA ALA A 268 1.43 -24.60 12.22
C ALA A 268 2.78 -25.26 12.53
N ASN A 269 3.32 -26.00 11.56
CA ASN A 269 4.70 -26.47 11.62
C ASN A 269 5.65 -25.28 11.52
N THR A 270 6.76 -25.37 12.22
CA THR A 270 7.85 -24.39 12.15
C THR A 270 8.47 -24.38 10.74
N VAL A 271 8.61 -23.19 10.16
CA VAL A 271 9.31 -23.00 8.88
C VAL A 271 10.82 -22.86 9.12
N THR A 272 11.62 -23.04 8.06
CA THR A 272 13.09 -22.97 8.21
C THR A 272 13.51 -21.58 8.65
N ASP A 273 14.45 -21.50 9.61
CA ASP A 273 14.99 -20.26 10.17
C ASP A 273 13.97 -19.35 10.92
N GLU A 274 12.78 -19.87 11.22
CA GLU A 274 11.84 -19.23 12.13
C GLU A 274 12.34 -19.32 13.58
N THR A 275 12.41 -18.17 14.24
CA THR A 275 12.95 -18.05 15.60
C THR A 275 11.85 -17.97 16.65
N ASN A 276 10.76 -17.28 16.34
CA ASN A 276 9.57 -17.23 17.16
C ASN A 276 8.62 -18.35 16.72
N THR A 277 8.59 -19.44 17.47
CA THR A 277 7.74 -20.61 17.17
C THR A 277 6.58 -20.77 18.15
N THR A 278 6.50 -19.88 19.14
CA THR A 278 5.56 -20.00 20.27
C THR A 278 4.14 -19.61 19.89
N ASN A 279 4.00 -18.75 18.88
CA ASN A 279 2.75 -18.27 18.30
C ASN A 279 2.22 -19.18 17.18
N ASN A 280 2.93 -20.24 16.81
CA ASN A 280 2.48 -21.23 15.81
C ASN A 280 1.39 -22.15 16.39
N PHE A 281 1.13 -22.09 17.70
CA PHE A 281 0.10 -22.87 18.39
C PHE A 281 -0.99 -21.98 18.97
N CYS A 282 -2.24 -22.30 18.64
CA CYS A 282 -3.42 -21.60 19.12
C CYS A 282 -4.39 -22.56 19.80
N ILE A 283 -4.83 -22.22 21.01
CA ILE A 283 -5.93 -22.89 21.71
C ILE A 283 -7.22 -22.17 21.32
N GLY A 284 -8.14 -22.89 20.69
CA GLY A 284 -9.43 -22.39 20.26
C GLY A 284 -10.56 -22.60 21.26
N GLY A 285 -11.78 -22.62 20.71
CA GLY A 285 -13.00 -22.88 21.47
C GLY A 285 -13.16 -24.34 21.92
N THR A 286 -14.05 -24.54 22.88
CA THR A 286 -14.47 -25.87 23.32
C THR A 286 -15.74 -26.33 22.59
N ILE A 287 -15.82 -27.61 22.31
CA ILE A 287 -16.95 -28.30 21.69
C ILE A 287 -17.40 -29.44 22.59
N SER A 288 -18.70 -29.49 22.87
CA SER A 288 -19.35 -30.63 23.52
C SER A 288 -19.86 -31.59 22.46
N VAL A 289 -19.27 -32.79 22.40
CA VAL A 289 -19.73 -33.88 21.54
C VAL A 289 -20.77 -34.70 22.31
N THR A 290 -22.03 -34.65 21.88
CA THR A 290 -23.17 -35.32 22.55
C THR A 290 -23.55 -36.62 21.82
N LEU A 291 -24.18 -37.57 22.53
CA LEU A 291 -24.64 -38.83 21.90
C LEU A 291 -25.96 -38.67 21.15
N LEU A 292 -26.78 -37.69 21.54
CA LEU A 292 -28.15 -37.57 21.08
C LEU A 292 -28.29 -36.40 20.12
N LEU A 293 -28.72 -36.68 18.89
CA LEU A 293 -29.12 -35.62 17.97
C LEU A 293 -30.30 -34.84 18.58
N GLY A 294 -30.15 -33.52 18.70
CA GLY A 294 -31.15 -32.65 19.30
C GLY A 294 -30.92 -32.29 20.77
N ASP A 295 -29.84 -32.78 21.40
CA ASP A 295 -29.35 -32.28 22.69
C ASP A 295 -28.55 -31.00 22.44
N ILE A 296 -29.21 -29.85 22.57
CA ILE A 296 -28.72 -28.54 22.12
C ILE A 296 -27.97 -27.82 23.24
N ASN A 297 -28.31 -28.13 24.50
CA ASN A 297 -27.67 -27.57 25.69
C ASN A 297 -26.57 -28.47 26.27
N ALA A 298 -26.34 -29.65 25.67
CA ALA A 298 -25.35 -30.65 26.10
C ALA A 298 -25.58 -31.16 27.54
N ASP A 299 -26.85 -31.36 27.92
CA ASP A 299 -27.21 -31.90 29.25
C ASP A 299 -27.40 -33.43 29.27
N ASP A 300 -27.01 -34.11 28.19
CA ASP A 300 -27.16 -35.55 27.96
C ASP A 300 -28.63 -36.02 27.86
N ALA A 301 -29.60 -35.12 27.69
CA ALA A 301 -31.01 -35.48 27.48
C ALA A 301 -31.65 -34.65 26.37
N VAL A 302 -32.43 -35.30 25.50
CA VAL A 302 -33.29 -34.58 24.54
C VAL A 302 -34.67 -34.42 25.17
N ASN A 303 -34.99 -33.21 25.61
CA ASN A 303 -36.23 -32.93 26.35
C ASN A 303 -36.86 -31.57 25.95
N ILE A 304 -37.84 -31.11 26.73
CA ILE A 304 -38.58 -29.88 26.44
C ILE A 304 -37.70 -28.62 26.45
N ILE A 305 -36.57 -28.65 27.16
CA ILE A 305 -35.61 -27.56 27.22
C ILE A 305 -34.94 -27.35 25.86
N ASP A 306 -34.55 -28.42 25.16
CA ASP A 306 -33.97 -28.33 23.81
C ASP A 306 -34.95 -27.72 22.81
N ILE A 307 -36.19 -28.20 22.84
CA ILE A 307 -37.28 -27.68 22.00
C ILE A 307 -37.50 -26.19 22.29
N PHE A 308 -37.47 -25.78 23.56
CA PHE A 308 -37.59 -24.38 23.95
C PHE A 308 -36.44 -23.52 23.38
N ILE A 309 -35.20 -24.05 23.37
CA ILE A 309 -34.05 -23.36 22.76
C ILE A 309 -34.25 -23.17 21.26
N ILE A 310 -34.71 -24.21 20.53
CA ILE A 310 -35.06 -24.10 19.11
C ILE A 310 -36.15 -23.06 18.90
N ALA A 311 -37.23 -23.13 19.67
CA ALA A 311 -38.37 -22.22 19.56
C ALA A 311 -37.95 -20.76 19.77
N LYS A 312 -37.01 -20.49 20.69
CA LYS A 312 -36.47 -19.15 20.93
C LYS A 312 -35.68 -18.63 19.72
N ALA A 313 -34.98 -19.50 19.00
CA ALA A 313 -34.19 -19.18 17.81
C ALA A 313 -34.97 -19.34 16.48
N PHE A 314 -36.27 -19.65 16.55
CA PHE A 314 -37.09 -19.94 15.37
C PHE A 314 -37.11 -18.78 14.35
N VAL A 315 -36.83 -19.10 13.08
CA VAL A 315 -36.72 -18.16 11.93
C VAL A 315 -35.68 -17.06 12.15
N THR A 316 -34.60 -17.38 12.85
CA THR A 316 -33.47 -16.47 12.99
C THR A 316 -32.31 -16.93 12.12
N THR A 317 -31.45 -16.00 11.72
CA THR A 317 -30.26 -16.23 10.89
C THR A 317 -29.04 -15.58 11.56
N PRO A 318 -27.80 -15.90 11.13
CA PRO A 318 -26.61 -15.25 11.67
C PRO A 318 -26.73 -13.73 11.74
N GLY A 319 -26.34 -13.15 12.88
CA GLY A 319 -26.44 -11.72 13.17
C GLY A 319 -27.73 -11.28 13.88
N HIS A 320 -28.78 -12.11 13.90
CA HIS A 320 -30.00 -11.81 14.65
C HIS A 320 -29.79 -12.00 16.18
N PRO A 321 -30.31 -11.14 17.08
CA PRO A 321 -30.06 -11.23 18.53
C PRO A 321 -30.51 -12.53 19.21
N ARG A 322 -31.45 -13.25 18.59
CA ARG A 322 -31.95 -14.56 19.05
C ARG A 322 -31.31 -15.76 18.33
N TRP A 323 -30.36 -15.51 17.41
CA TRP A 323 -29.65 -16.58 16.72
C TRP A 323 -28.91 -17.47 17.70
N ASN A 324 -29.04 -18.78 17.52
CA ASN A 324 -28.26 -19.76 18.24
C ASN A 324 -27.73 -20.79 17.22
N PRO A 325 -26.42 -20.86 16.97
CA PRO A 325 -25.87 -21.80 15.99
C PRO A 325 -26.09 -23.27 16.37
N ASN A 326 -26.27 -23.61 17.65
CA ASN A 326 -26.58 -24.98 18.04
C ASN A 326 -28.02 -25.39 17.69
N ALA A 327 -28.91 -24.41 17.46
CA ALA A 327 -30.30 -24.67 17.07
C ALA A 327 -30.45 -24.86 15.55
N ASP A 328 -29.40 -24.60 14.77
CA ASP A 328 -29.30 -24.95 13.35
C ASP A 328 -28.85 -26.40 13.21
N LEU A 329 -29.82 -27.30 13.26
CA LEU A 329 -29.56 -28.74 13.31
C LEU A 329 -29.11 -29.32 11.95
N ASN A 330 -29.39 -28.63 10.84
CA ASN A 330 -29.03 -29.05 9.49
C ASN A 330 -27.88 -28.22 8.86
N ASP A 331 -27.34 -27.26 9.60
CA ASP A 331 -26.20 -26.42 9.21
C ASP A 331 -26.45 -25.70 7.85
N ASP A 332 -27.69 -25.25 7.61
CA ASP A 332 -28.10 -24.61 6.35
C ASP A 332 -28.07 -23.08 6.39
N LEU A 333 -27.61 -22.48 7.51
CA LEU A 333 -27.52 -21.04 7.73
C LEU A 333 -26.10 -20.56 8.12
#